data_AF-A0A8H6BPF6-F1
#
_entry.id   AF-A0A8H6BPF6-F1
#
_cell.length_a   1.000
_cell.length_b   1.000
_cell.length_c   1.000
_cell.angle_alpha   90.00
_cell.angle_beta   90.00
_cell.angle_gamma   90.00
#
_symmetry.space_group_name_H-M   'P 1'
#
loop_
_entity.id
_entity.type
_entity.pdbx_description
1 polymer ?
#
loop_
_entity_poly.entity_id
_entity_poly.type
_entity_poly.pdbx_seq_one_letter_code
_entity_poly.pdbx_strand_id
1 'polypeptide(L)'
;MIVEDEDVVEKINQALPEQIRVWGYQRVNKSFDCRKMCSSRIYEYLMPTYSFLPPRLNSPLYKLVKRMQADHPENIRVDADGEKFWVDLLGRLEAAGIDQNQLDQITEANREDIPLTVPLQIASETVKKFSGEAREKYRIKKEKLDVFRDTMKLYEGSHNFHNFTNGKDFRDPSAKRYMKNITVSEPFVIGNLEWVSIKIHGQSFMLHQIRKMIGLASLIVRTGCPIDKIRESFRMPKVNIPKAPALGLLLERPVYDGFNEKLKSYGHDPITFDKFTDKMEAFKKKFIYSKIYEQEESEHTFHGFFGFIDYFTGNEASNQGLAIFDFVTQGEINGEIKNDAKETGEKADEKIENTENVENKPGDKTE
;
A
#
# COMPACT_ATOMS: atom_id res chain seq x y z
N MET A 1 41.51 -7.51 -10.50
CA MET A 1 40.30 -7.01 -9.80
C MET A 1 39.10 -7.05 -10.75
N ILE A 2 37.84 -7.09 -10.27
CA ILE A 2 36.61 -7.07 -11.11
C ILE A 2 36.62 -5.96 -12.17
N VAL A 3 37.26 -4.83 -11.87
CA VAL A 3 37.39 -3.65 -12.75
C VAL A 3 38.37 -3.81 -13.91
N GLU A 4 39.21 -4.85 -13.93
CA GLU A 4 40.22 -5.07 -14.99
C GLU A 4 39.72 -5.99 -16.11
N ASP A 5 38.57 -6.63 -15.91
CA ASP A 5 37.93 -7.50 -16.89
C ASP A 5 36.81 -6.72 -17.57
N GLU A 6 37.04 -6.31 -18.82
CA GLU A 6 36.10 -5.52 -19.61
C GLU A 6 34.76 -6.24 -19.81
N ASP A 7 34.76 -7.58 -19.81
CA ASP A 7 33.59 -8.44 -20.05
C ASP A 7 32.94 -8.94 -18.75
N VAL A 8 33.32 -8.40 -17.59
CA VAL A 8 32.88 -8.96 -16.29
C VAL A 8 31.35 -8.99 -16.13
N VAL A 9 30.64 -7.98 -16.67
CA VAL A 9 29.18 -7.91 -16.62
C VAL A 9 28.56 -9.02 -17.47
N GLU A 10 29.11 -9.30 -18.65
CA GLU A 10 28.64 -10.39 -19.51
C GLU A 10 28.90 -11.75 -18.87
N LYS A 11 30.11 -11.98 -18.35
CA LYS A 11 30.47 -13.23 -17.66
C LYS A 11 29.57 -13.51 -16.46
N ILE A 12 29.23 -12.48 -15.67
CA ILE A 12 28.27 -12.61 -14.58
C ILE A 12 26.89 -12.98 -15.13
N ASN A 13 26.40 -12.28 -16.15
CA ASN A 13 25.09 -12.54 -16.73
C ASN A 13 24.98 -13.92 -17.41
N GLN A 14 26.07 -14.47 -17.95
CA GLN A 14 26.12 -15.84 -18.50
C GLN A 14 25.92 -16.91 -17.42
N ALA A 15 26.30 -16.62 -16.18
CA ALA A 15 26.09 -17.51 -15.04
C ALA A 15 24.72 -17.30 -14.36
N LEU A 16 23.93 -16.31 -14.79
CA LEU A 16 22.64 -15.96 -14.20
C LEU A 16 21.47 -16.39 -15.10
N PRO A 17 20.35 -16.86 -14.50
CA PRO A 17 19.14 -17.14 -15.28
C PRO A 17 18.58 -15.85 -15.88
N GLU A 18 17.74 -15.96 -16.93
CA GLU A 18 17.27 -14.79 -17.68
C GLU A 18 16.59 -13.70 -16.85
N GLN A 19 15.99 -14.12 -15.74
CA GLN A 19 15.23 -13.30 -14.79
C GLN A 19 16.12 -12.60 -13.75
N ILE A 20 17.46 -12.72 -13.84
CA ILE A 20 18.40 -11.99 -13.01
C ILE A 20 19.45 -11.36 -13.92
N ARG A 21 19.60 -10.04 -13.83
CA ARG A 21 20.50 -9.27 -14.68
C ARG A 21 21.30 -8.25 -13.89
N VAL A 22 22.59 -8.19 -14.20
CA VAL A 22 23.51 -7.14 -13.76
C VAL A 22 23.70 -6.18 -14.93
N TRP A 23 23.37 -4.90 -14.71
CA TRP A 23 23.47 -3.88 -15.75
C TRP A 23 24.85 -3.23 -15.82
N GLY A 24 25.53 -3.18 -14.69
CA GLY A 24 26.88 -2.63 -14.58
C GLY A 24 27.33 -2.54 -13.13
N TYR A 25 28.48 -1.93 -12.95
CA TYR A 25 29.07 -1.68 -11.65
C TYR A 25 29.64 -0.26 -11.61
N GLN A 26 29.94 0.23 -10.42
CA GLN A 26 30.61 1.50 -10.21
C GLN A 26 31.62 1.32 -9.07
N ARG A 27 32.84 1.81 -9.29
CA ARG A 27 33.85 1.80 -8.23
C ARG A 27 33.44 2.81 -7.17
N VAL A 28 33.45 2.37 -5.92
CA VAL A 28 33.14 3.18 -4.73
C VAL A 28 34.32 3.15 -3.77
N ASN A 29 34.36 4.07 -2.82
CA ASN A 29 35.36 4.07 -1.76
C ASN A 29 35.07 2.94 -0.73
N LYS A 30 36.07 2.61 0.09
CA LYS A 30 35.96 1.53 1.10
C LYS A 30 34.90 1.80 2.19
N SER A 31 34.53 3.06 2.40
CA SER A 31 33.54 3.47 3.41
C SER A 31 32.11 3.44 2.90
N PHE A 32 31.89 3.18 1.61
CA PHE A 32 30.55 3.07 1.04
C PHE A 32 29.84 1.80 1.55
N ASP A 33 28.64 2.00 2.11
CA ASP A 33 27.72 0.94 2.51
C ASP A 33 26.39 1.19 1.80
N CYS A 34 26.01 0.31 0.88
CA CYS A 34 24.82 0.48 0.04
C CYS A 34 23.52 0.54 0.86
N ARG A 35 23.48 -0.06 2.05
CA ARG A 35 22.30 -0.04 2.91
C ARG A 35 22.22 1.26 3.72
N LYS A 36 23.34 1.66 4.35
CA LYS A 36 23.40 2.83 5.24
C LYS A 36 23.38 4.15 4.48
N MET A 37 23.95 4.18 3.28
CA MET A 37 24.01 5.38 2.44
C MET A 37 22.78 5.55 1.54
N CYS A 38 21.87 4.56 1.50
CA CYS A 38 20.60 4.67 0.78
C CYS A 38 19.67 5.64 1.49
N SER A 39 19.38 6.76 0.83
CA SER A 39 18.56 7.87 1.35
C SER A 39 17.06 7.59 1.26
N SER A 40 16.63 6.89 0.21
CA SER A 40 15.21 6.53 0.00
C SER A 40 15.07 5.37 -0.98
N ARG A 41 13.88 4.78 -1.08
CA ARG A 41 13.56 3.73 -2.05
C ARG A 41 12.29 4.12 -2.79
N ILE A 42 12.24 3.75 -4.07
CA ILE A 42 11.05 3.87 -4.90
C ILE A 42 10.54 2.45 -5.12
N TYR A 43 9.31 2.21 -4.68
CA TYR A 43 8.57 0.99 -4.97
C TYR A 43 7.48 1.29 -5.98
N GLU A 44 7.11 0.27 -6.74
CA GLU A 44 5.96 0.25 -7.61
C GLU A 44 5.03 -0.87 -7.15
N TYR A 45 3.72 -0.61 -7.16
CA TYR A 45 2.70 -1.62 -6.90
C TYR A 45 1.74 -1.67 -8.08
N LEU A 46 1.68 -2.82 -8.76
CA LEU A 46 0.70 -3.07 -9.82
C LEU A 46 -0.55 -3.72 -9.25
N MET A 47 -1.72 -3.22 -9.62
CA MET A 47 -3.00 -3.76 -9.17
C MET A 47 -4.04 -3.68 -10.28
N PRO A 48 -4.86 -4.73 -10.50
CA PRO A 48 -5.93 -4.67 -11.48
C PRO A 48 -7.07 -3.80 -10.95
N THR A 49 -7.68 -2.99 -11.82
CA THR A 49 -8.63 -1.94 -11.40
C THR A 49 -9.94 -2.50 -10.85
N TYR A 50 -10.30 -3.73 -11.20
CA TYR A 50 -11.45 -4.42 -10.60
C TYR A 50 -11.29 -4.60 -9.07
N SER A 51 -10.07 -4.47 -8.53
CA SER A 51 -9.79 -4.47 -7.08
C SER A 51 -10.56 -3.38 -6.33
N PHE A 52 -10.96 -2.32 -7.02
CA PHE A 52 -11.74 -1.20 -6.49
C PHE A 52 -13.25 -1.40 -6.59
N LEU A 53 -13.73 -2.54 -7.10
CA LEU A 53 -15.15 -2.87 -7.07
C LEU A 53 -15.67 -2.92 -5.63
N PRO A 54 -16.93 -2.52 -5.38
CA PRO A 54 -17.48 -2.57 -4.04
C PRO A 54 -17.61 -4.03 -3.60
N PRO A 55 -17.80 -4.29 -2.29
CA PRO A 55 -17.99 -5.63 -1.78
C PRO A 55 -19.08 -6.38 -2.54
N ARG A 56 -18.86 -7.68 -2.78
CA ARG A 56 -19.84 -8.54 -3.45
C ARG A 56 -21.22 -8.44 -2.79
N LEU A 57 -22.27 -8.41 -3.61
CA LEU A 57 -23.65 -8.37 -3.12
C LEU A 57 -23.91 -9.48 -2.10
N ASN A 58 -24.69 -9.16 -1.07
CA ASN A 58 -25.07 -10.06 0.03
C ASN A 58 -23.92 -10.57 0.93
N SER A 59 -22.66 -10.25 0.63
CA SER A 59 -21.54 -10.54 1.52
C SER A 59 -21.70 -9.84 2.88
N PRO A 60 -21.11 -10.37 3.97
CA PRO A 60 -21.05 -9.70 5.26
C PRO A 60 -20.61 -8.23 5.17
N LEU A 61 -19.54 -7.96 4.42
CA LEU A 61 -19.04 -6.59 4.25
C LEU A 61 -20.02 -5.70 3.49
N TYR A 62 -20.67 -6.23 2.44
CA TYR A 62 -21.70 -5.48 1.71
C TYR A 62 -22.88 -5.12 2.61
N LYS A 63 -23.38 -6.07 3.41
CA LYS A 63 -24.47 -5.83 4.37
C LYS A 63 -24.09 -4.77 5.40
N LEU A 64 -22.86 -4.78 5.89
CA LEU A 64 -22.33 -3.74 6.77
C LEU A 64 -22.32 -2.37 6.08
N VAL A 65 -21.79 -2.29 4.85
CA VAL A 65 -21.78 -1.03 4.08
C VAL A 65 -23.20 -0.50 3.85
N LYS A 66 -24.17 -1.36 3.52
CA LYS A 66 -25.56 -0.94 3.33
C LYS A 66 -26.21 -0.42 4.62
N ARG A 67 -25.94 -1.05 5.76
CA ARG A 67 -26.39 -0.54 7.07
C ARG A 67 -25.79 0.85 7.33
N MET A 68 -24.49 1.00 7.12
CA MET A 68 -23.80 2.28 7.32
C MET A 68 -24.27 3.39 6.39
N GLN A 69 -24.61 3.07 5.13
CA GLN A 69 -25.23 4.03 4.21
C GLN A 69 -26.62 4.49 4.69
N ALA A 70 -27.38 3.61 5.36
CA ALA A 70 -28.67 3.97 5.93
C ALA A 70 -28.51 4.83 7.20
N ASP A 71 -27.55 4.49 8.06
CA ASP A 71 -27.31 5.19 9.33
C ASP A 71 -26.58 6.54 9.15
N HIS A 72 -25.68 6.63 8.15
CA HIS A 72 -24.79 7.77 7.89
C HIS A 72 -24.64 8.07 6.38
N PRO A 73 -25.73 8.43 5.69
CA PRO A 73 -25.74 8.63 4.23
C PRO A 73 -24.79 9.73 3.74
N GLU A 74 -24.48 10.71 4.58
CA GLU A 74 -23.55 11.82 4.28
C GLU A 74 -22.08 11.40 4.23
N ASN A 75 -21.73 10.28 4.87
CA ASN A 75 -20.34 9.87 5.09
C ASN A 75 -19.90 8.69 4.23
N ILE A 76 -20.83 7.89 3.71
CA ILE A 76 -20.54 6.69 2.93
C ILE A 76 -20.93 6.90 1.47
N ARG A 77 -19.92 6.95 0.59
CA ARG A 77 -20.13 7.07 -0.85
C ARG A 77 -20.86 5.85 -1.39
N VAL A 78 -21.77 6.09 -2.34
CA VAL A 78 -22.46 5.03 -3.08
C VAL A 78 -21.72 4.76 -4.39
N ASP A 79 -21.50 3.48 -4.69
CA ASP A 79 -20.84 3.03 -5.92
C ASP A 79 -21.85 2.31 -6.84
N ALA A 80 -22.77 3.10 -7.41
CA ALA A 80 -23.87 2.56 -8.23
C ALA A 80 -23.36 1.76 -9.44
N ASP A 81 -22.25 2.18 -10.06
CA ASP A 81 -21.66 1.45 -11.20
C ASP A 81 -21.04 0.12 -10.77
N GLY A 82 -20.37 0.10 -9.63
CA GLY A 82 -19.82 -1.13 -9.06
C GLY A 82 -20.91 -2.08 -8.58
N GLU A 83 -22.03 -1.58 -8.04
CA GLU A 83 -23.19 -2.40 -7.71
C GLU A 83 -23.83 -2.99 -8.97
N LYS A 84 -23.99 -2.16 -10.02
CA LYS A 84 -24.49 -2.62 -11.32
C LYS A 84 -23.62 -3.74 -11.91
N PHE A 85 -22.29 -3.64 -11.80
CA PHE A 85 -21.39 -4.71 -12.22
C PHE A 85 -21.76 -6.07 -11.59
N TRP A 86 -22.04 -6.09 -10.29
CA TRP A 86 -22.43 -7.33 -9.61
C TRP A 86 -23.83 -7.80 -9.99
N VAL A 87 -24.80 -6.89 -10.12
CA VAL A 87 -26.16 -7.22 -10.58
C VAL A 87 -26.12 -7.85 -11.97
N ASP A 88 -25.38 -7.25 -12.90
CA ASP A 88 -25.23 -7.76 -14.27
C ASP A 88 -24.56 -9.15 -14.27
N LEU A 89 -23.56 -9.36 -13.41
CA LEU A 89 -22.91 -10.68 -13.27
C LEU A 89 -23.89 -11.73 -12.71
N LEU A 90 -24.64 -11.40 -11.67
CA LEU A 90 -25.63 -12.32 -11.08
C LEU A 90 -26.73 -12.66 -12.09
N GLY A 91 -27.26 -11.69 -12.83
CA GLY A 91 -28.26 -11.94 -13.86
C GLY A 91 -27.75 -12.87 -14.98
N ARG A 92 -26.46 -12.75 -15.35
CA ARG A 92 -25.83 -13.69 -16.30
C ARG A 92 -25.71 -15.10 -15.73
N LEU A 93 -25.37 -15.22 -14.45
CA LEU A 93 -25.27 -16.51 -13.76
C LEU A 93 -26.63 -17.18 -13.64
N GLU A 94 -27.66 -16.44 -13.25
CA GLU A 94 -29.05 -16.90 -13.18
C GLU A 94 -29.55 -17.36 -14.56
N ALA A 95 -29.27 -16.59 -15.62
CA ALA A 95 -29.60 -16.97 -17.00
C ALA A 95 -28.88 -18.26 -17.47
N ALA A 96 -27.74 -18.61 -16.86
CA ALA A 96 -27.04 -19.87 -17.08
C ALA A 96 -27.49 -20.99 -16.12
N GLY A 97 -28.55 -20.76 -15.34
CA GLY A 97 -29.11 -21.73 -14.41
C GLY A 97 -28.34 -21.86 -13.10
N ILE A 98 -27.51 -20.88 -12.74
CA ILE A 98 -26.79 -20.84 -11.46
C ILE A 98 -27.58 -19.96 -10.48
N ASP A 99 -28.17 -20.57 -9.47
CA ASP A 99 -28.94 -19.86 -8.44
C ASP A 99 -28.08 -19.44 -7.23
N GLN A 100 -28.66 -18.61 -6.34
CA GLN A 100 -27.98 -18.14 -5.14
C GLN A 100 -27.59 -19.27 -4.18
N ASN A 101 -28.39 -20.36 -4.11
CA ASN A 101 -28.11 -21.49 -3.23
C ASN A 101 -26.85 -22.24 -3.69
N GLN A 102 -26.69 -22.45 -4.99
CA GLN A 102 -25.47 -23.01 -5.57
C GLN A 102 -24.25 -22.12 -5.29
N LEU A 103 -24.39 -20.78 -5.41
CA LEU A 103 -23.31 -19.84 -5.09
C LEU A 103 -22.90 -19.91 -3.61
N ASP A 104 -23.88 -19.98 -2.71
CA ASP A 104 -23.63 -20.08 -1.27
C ASP A 104 -22.95 -21.42 -0.92
N GLN A 105 -23.41 -22.53 -1.51
CA GLN A 105 -22.80 -23.85 -1.33
C GLN A 105 -21.36 -23.90 -1.86
N ILE A 106 -21.09 -23.33 -3.04
CA ILE A 106 -19.73 -23.24 -3.59
C ILE A 106 -18.84 -22.42 -2.66
N THR A 107 -19.35 -21.29 -2.15
CA THR A 107 -18.59 -20.39 -1.28
C THR A 107 -18.24 -21.07 0.04
N GLU A 108 -19.22 -21.72 0.68
CA GLU A 108 -19.01 -22.43 1.94
C GLU A 108 -18.06 -23.62 1.78
N ALA A 109 -18.24 -24.42 0.72
CA ALA A 109 -17.35 -25.54 0.45
C ALA A 109 -15.90 -25.10 0.21
N ASN A 110 -15.67 -24.01 -0.53
CA ASN A 110 -14.33 -23.46 -0.71
C ASN A 110 -13.72 -22.92 0.59
N ARG A 111 -14.55 -22.39 1.49
CA ARG A 111 -14.11 -21.86 2.79
C ARG A 111 -13.65 -22.97 3.72
N GLU A 112 -14.42 -24.05 3.79
CA GLU A 112 -14.19 -25.19 4.68
C GLU A 112 -13.30 -26.28 4.04
N ASP A 113 -12.72 -26.01 2.86
CA ASP A 113 -11.92 -26.95 2.06
C ASP A 113 -12.63 -28.29 1.80
N ILE A 114 -13.95 -28.21 1.55
CA ILE A 114 -14.82 -29.35 1.28
C ILE A 114 -14.86 -29.60 -0.23
N PRO A 115 -14.64 -30.84 -0.69
CA PRO A 115 -14.78 -31.19 -2.11
C PRO A 115 -16.20 -30.91 -2.63
N LEU A 116 -16.28 -30.22 -3.78
CA LEU A 116 -17.54 -29.96 -4.46
C LEU A 116 -18.12 -31.24 -5.07
N THR A 117 -19.44 -31.37 -5.03
CA THR A 117 -20.13 -32.39 -5.84
C THR A 117 -19.98 -32.08 -7.33
N VAL A 118 -20.14 -33.07 -8.21
CA VAL A 118 -20.02 -32.88 -9.67
C VAL A 118 -20.90 -31.72 -10.18
N PRO A 119 -22.19 -31.59 -9.80
CA PRO A 119 -23.00 -30.44 -10.20
C PRO A 119 -22.45 -29.10 -9.72
N LEU A 120 -21.96 -29.03 -8.47
CA LEU A 120 -21.38 -27.81 -7.92
C LEU A 120 -20.02 -27.47 -8.55
N GLN A 121 -19.26 -28.47 -9.02
CA GLN A 121 -18.03 -28.25 -9.76
C GLN A 121 -18.31 -27.59 -11.12
N ILE A 122 -19.30 -28.09 -11.88
CA ILE A 122 -19.73 -27.50 -13.16
C ILE A 122 -20.24 -26.06 -12.94
N ALA A 123 -21.04 -25.85 -11.87
CA ALA A 123 -21.50 -24.53 -11.48
C ALA A 123 -20.31 -23.61 -11.12
N SER A 124 -19.34 -24.08 -10.34
CA SER A 124 -18.13 -23.35 -9.96
C SER A 124 -17.29 -22.95 -11.18
N GLU A 125 -17.14 -23.83 -12.17
CA GLU A 125 -16.45 -23.52 -13.44
C GLU A 125 -17.19 -22.44 -14.24
N THR A 126 -18.52 -22.52 -14.31
CA THR A 126 -19.37 -21.50 -14.95
C THR A 126 -19.25 -20.15 -14.25
N VAL A 127 -19.27 -20.14 -12.92
CA VAL A 127 -19.07 -18.95 -12.07
C VAL A 127 -17.70 -18.33 -12.32
N LYS A 128 -16.64 -19.14 -12.33
CA LYS A 128 -15.26 -18.68 -12.61
C LYS A 128 -15.18 -18.05 -13.99
N LYS A 129 -15.73 -18.70 -15.02
CA LYS A 129 -15.74 -18.21 -16.40
C LYS A 129 -16.44 -16.85 -16.51
N PHE A 130 -17.69 -16.74 -16.06
CA PHE A 130 -18.45 -15.49 -16.20
C PHE A 130 -17.88 -14.36 -15.34
N SER A 131 -17.36 -14.69 -14.15
CA SER A 131 -16.65 -13.71 -13.31
C SER A 131 -15.38 -13.21 -13.98
N GLY A 132 -14.62 -14.09 -14.64
CA GLY A 132 -13.46 -13.73 -15.44
C GLY A 132 -13.82 -12.76 -16.57
N GLU A 133 -14.77 -13.16 -17.43
CA GLU A 133 -15.24 -12.33 -18.56
C GLU A 133 -15.81 -10.97 -18.11
N ALA A 134 -16.45 -10.92 -16.94
CA ALA A 134 -16.93 -9.66 -16.37
C ALA A 134 -15.75 -8.74 -15.97
N ARG A 135 -14.75 -9.28 -15.27
CA ARG A 135 -13.54 -8.52 -14.87
C ARG A 135 -12.77 -8.01 -16.09
N GLU A 136 -12.66 -8.79 -17.15
CA GLU A 136 -12.03 -8.37 -18.41
C GLU A 136 -12.72 -7.17 -19.07
N LYS A 137 -14.03 -7.02 -18.87
CA LYS A 137 -14.82 -5.89 -19.38
C LYS A 137 -14.84 -4.69 -18.44
N TYR A 138 -14.45 -4.87 -17.18
CA TYR A 138 -14.48 -3.79 -16.20
C TYR A 138 -13.42 -2.73 -16.51
N ARG A 139 -13.83 -1.47 -16.53
CA ARG A 139 -12.95 -0.31 -16.64
C ARG A 139 -13.29 0.67 -15.54
N ILE A 140 -12.29 1.11 -14.78
CA ILE A 140 -12.53 2.03 -13.67
C ILE A 140 -12.89 3.41 -14.20
N LYS A 141 -13.93 4.01 -13.61
CA LYS A 141 -14.28 5.41 -13.89
C LYS A 141 -13.29 6.35 -13.22
N LYS A 142 -13.05 7.50 -13.87
CA LYS A 142 -12.11 8.51 -13.41
C LYS A 142 -12.42 8.97 -11.98
N GLU A 143 -13.70 9.18 -11.64
CA GLU A 143 -14.13 9.65 -10.33
C GLU A 143 -13.72 8.67 -9.22
N LYS A 144 -13.86 7.36 -9.46
CA LYS A 144 -13.46 6.32 -8.50
C LYS A 144 -11.93 6.25 -8.37
N LEU A 145 -11.22 6.36 -9.48
CA LEU A 145 -9.76 6.37 -9.49
C LEU A 145 -9.19 7.61 -8.77
N ASP A 146 -9.84 8.76 -8.93
CA ASP A 146 -9.47 10.00 -8.25
C ASP A 146 -9.66 9.89 -6.73
N VAL A 147 -10.73 9.25 -6.25
CA VAL A 147 -10.87 8.94 -4.81
C VAL A 147 -9.70 8.09 -4.30
N PHE A 148 -9.25 7.10 -5.08
CA PHE A 148 -8.09 6.29 -4.70
C PHE A 148 -6.79 7.12 -4.70
N ARG A 149 -6.59 7.99 -5.70
CA ARG A 149 -5.46 8.92 -5.77
C ARG A 149 -5.41 9.83 -4.55
N ASP A 150 -6.54 10.44 -4.21
CA ASP A 150 -6.67 11.32 -3.04
C ASP A 150 -6.39 10.55 -1.74
N THR A 151 -6.93 9.34 -1.61
CA THR A 151 -6.67 8.45 -0.47
C THR A 151 -5.19 8.14 -0.33
N MET A 152 -4.51 7.78 -1.43
CA MET A 152 -3.08 7.47 -1.41
C MET A 152 -2.22 8.70 -1.10
N LYS A 153 -2.65 9.89 -1.51
CA LYS A 153 -1.95 11.16 -1.23
C LYS A 153 -1.87 11.46 0.26
N LEU A 154 -2.84 11.01 1.06
CA LEU A 154 -2.87 11.20 2.51
C LEU A 154 -1.71 10.53 3.26
N TYR A 155 -1.03 9.58 2.64
CA TYR A 155 0.17 8.96 3.22
C TYR A 155 1.43 9.83 3.09
N GLU A 156 1.44 10.85 2.24
CA GLU A 156 2.59 11.73 2.06
C GLU A 156 2.89 12.56 3.32
N GLY A 157 4.17 12.83 3.55
CA GLY A 157 4.63 13.50 4.76
C GLY A 157 5.11 12.53 5.83
N SER A 158 5.24 13.05 7.05
CA SER A 158 5.74 12.31 8.21
C SER A 158 4.59 11.86 9.10
N HIS A 159 4.39 10.55 9.21
CA HIS A 159 3.30 9.97 10.00
C HIS A 159 3.79 8.80 10.86
N ASN A 160 2.97 8.42 11.85
CA ASN A 160 3.20 7.23 12.65
C ASN A 160 2.56 6.01 11.96
N PHE A 161 3.39 5.13 11.39
CA PHE A 161 2.94 3.96 10.63
C PHE A 161 2.83 2.68 11.49
N HIS A 162 2.66 2.78 12.81
CA HIS A 162 2.62 1.60 13.70
C HIS A 162 1.54 0.57 13.33
N ASN A 163 0.39 0.99 12.78
CA ASN A 163 -0.67 0.08 12.28
C ASN A 163 -0.32 -0.60 10.94
N PHE A 164 0.65 -0.04 10.20
CA PHE A 164 1.09 -0.51 8.90
C PHE A 164 2.22 -1.54 8.98
N THR A 165 2.51 -2.08 10.16
CA THR A 165 3.44 -3.20 10.33
C THR A 165 2.91 -4.13 11.41
N ASN A 166 3.56 -5.26 11.61
CA ASN A 166 3.19 -6.20 12.67
C ASN A 166 3.97 -5.87 13.94
N GLY A 167 3.31 -5.95 15.11
CA GLY A 167 3.96 -5.90 16.43
C GLY A 167 4.61 -4.57 16.82
N LYS A 168 4.34 -3.46 16.11
CA LYS A 168 4.98 -2.17 16.38
C LYS A 168 4.17 -1.35 17.36
N ASP A 169 4.75 -0.89 18.46
CA ASP A 169 4.04 -0.03 19.41
C ASP A 169 3.82 1.39 18.84
N PHE A 170 2.74 2.06 19.25
CA PHE A 170 2.46 3.44 18.83
C PHE A 170 3.55 4.43 19.30
N ARG A 171 4.09 4.23 20.51
CA ARG A 171 5.09 5.12 21.11
C ARG A 171 6.50 4.85 20.61
N ASP A 172 6.73 3.77 19.86
CA ASP A 172 8.03 3.47 19.29
C ASP A 172 8.42 4.54 18.24
N PRO A 173 9.47 5.34 18.46
CA PRO A 173 9.86 6.41 17.53
C PRO A 173 10.19 5.88 16.13
N SER A 174 10.66 4.64 16.04
CA SER A 174 10.94 3.97 14.79
C SER A 174 9.69 3.43 14.09
N ALA A 175 8.47 3.80 14.52
CA ALA A 175 7.25 3.68 13.73
C ALA A 175 7.01 4.91 12.83
N LYS A 176 7.65 6.05 13.12
CA LYS A 176 7.55 7.25 12.29
C LYS A 176 8.26 7.05 10.95
N ARG A 177 7.58 7.31 9.85
CA ARG A 177 8.14 7.19 8.49
C ARG A 177 7.78 8.41 7.66
N TYR A 178 8.59 8.65 6.63
CA TYR A 178 8.43 9.78 5.73
C TYR A 178 8.21 9.29 4.30
N MET A 179 7.00 9.53 3.78
CA MET A 179 6.67 9.29 2.37
C MET A 179 6.89 10.59 1.60
N LYS A 180 7.79 10.56 0.62
CA LYS A 180 8.23 11.71 -0.16
C LYS A 180 7.22 12.07 -1.26
N ASN A 181 6.76 11.08 -2.01
CA ASN A 181 5.86 11.26 -3.13
C ASN A 181 5.14 9.94 -3.44
N ILE A 182 3.85 10.01 -3.74
CA ILE A 182 3.03 8.89 -4.17
C ILE A 182 2.24 9.31 -5.41
N THR A 183 2.32 8.51 -6.48
CA THR A 183 1.59 8.75 -7.73
C THR A 183 0.87 7.48 -8.17
N VAL A 184 -0.36 7.62 -8.64
CA VAL A 184 -1.13 6.54 -9.28
C VAL A 184 -1.28 6.88 -10.75
N SER A 185 -0.88 5.97 -11.64
CA SER A 185 -0.93 6.18 -13.09
C SER A 185 -2.37 6.33 -13.60
N GLU A 186 -2.51 6.77 -14.86
CA GLU A 186 -3.71 6.44 -15.64
C GLU A 186 -3.83 4.91 -15.79
N PRO A 187 -5.06 4.38 -15.95
CA PRO A 187 -5.24 2.97 -16.18
C PRO A 187 -4.67 2.56 -17.54
N PHE A 188 -4.13 1.35 -17.63
CA PHE A 188 -3.64 0.75 -18.86
C PHE A 188 -4.06 -0.73 -18.94
N VAL A 189 -4.25 -1.23 -20.16
CA VAL A 189 -4.72 -2.60 -20.39
C VAL A 189 -3.54 -3.49 -20.76
N ILE A 190 -3.44 -4.65 -20.09
CA ILE A 190 -2.49 -5.71 -20.44
C ILE A 190 -3.22 -7.06 -20.44
N GLY A 191 -3.09 -7.77 -21.56
CA GLY A 191 -4.04 -8.84 -21.88
C GLY A 191 -5.44 -8.25 -21.99
N ASN A 192 -6.39 -8.82 -21.24
CA ASN A 192 -7.77 -8.35 -21.18
C ASN A 192 -8.08 -7.51 -19.92
N LEU A 193 -7.15 -7.45 -18.97
CA LEU A 193 -7.35 -6.79 -17.68
C LEU A 193 -6.81 -5.35 -17.71
N GLU A 194 -7.54 -4.45 -17.04
CA GLU A 194 -7.09 -3.08 -16.81
C GLU A 194 -6.35 -2.99 -15.48
N TRP A 195 -5.22 -2.28 -15.47
CA TRP A 195 -4.28 -2.14 -14.38
C TRP A 195 -3.96 -0.69 -14.09
N VAL A 196 -3.52 -0.43 -12.85
CA VAL A 196 -2.89 0.83 -12.45
C VAL A 196 -1.53 0.54 -11.80
N SER A 197 -0.60 1.46 -11.99
CA SER A 197 0.69 1.48 -11.30
C SER A 197 0.66 2.54 -10.18
N ILE A 198 1.02 2.12 -8.97
CA ILE A 198 1.18 2.98 -7.81
C ILE A 198 2.67 3.09 -7.51
N LYS A 199 3.28 4.25 -7.77
CA LYS A 199 4.67 4.52 -7.38
C LYS A 199 4.72 5.19 -6.01
N ILE A 200 5.55 4.65 -5.12
CA ILE A 200 5.68 5.07 -3.73
C ILE A 200 7.15 5.36 -3.46
N HIS A 201 7.49 6.63 -3.31
CA HIS A 201 8.81 7.10 -2.91
C HIS A 201 8.82 7.39 -1.42
N GLY A 202 9.59 6.62 -0.66
CA GLY A 202 9.71 6.77 0.79
C GLY A 202 11.15 6.73 1.27
N GLN A 203 11.44 7.42 2.37
CA GLN A 203 12.78 7.41 2.98
C GLN A 203 13.16 6.01 3.48
N SER A 204 12.24 5.34 4.17
CA SER A 204 12.39 3.98 4.64
C SER A 204 11.01 3.32 4.80
N PHE A 205 10.99 1.99 4.85
CA PHE A 205 9.76 1.20 4.95
C PHE A 205 9.93 0.13 6.01
N MET A 206 8.87 -0.11 6.79
CA MET A 206 8.76 -1.25 7.70
C MET A 206 8.27 -2.50 6.96
N LEU A 207 8.41 -3.65 7.60
CA LEU A 207 7.87 -4.91 7.09
C LEU A 207 6.36 -4.75 6.82
N HIS A 208 5.92 -5.17 5.63
CA HIS A 208 4.53 -5.10 5.16
C HIS A 208 3.93 -3.69 4.98
N GLN A 209 4.66 -2.61 5.24
CA GLN A 209 4.11 -1.24 5.23
C GLN A 209 3.36 -0.90 3.96
N ILE A 210 4.00 -1.06 2.80
CA ILE A 210 3.37 -0.74 1.50
C ILE A 210 2.12 -1.59 1.29
N ARG A 211 2.18 -2.89 1.57
CA ARG A 211 1.05 -3.80 1.37
C ARG A 211 -0.16 -3.48 2.27
N LYS A 212 0.09 -3.01 3.50
CA LYS A 212 -0.97 -2.51 4.39
C LYS A 212 -1.49 -1.14 3.94
N MET A 213 -0.63 -0.26 3.43
CA MET A 213 -1.05 1.03 2.85
C MET A 213 -2.03 0.82 1.68
N ILE A 214 -1.66 -0.06 0.75
CA ILE A 214 -2.53 -0.47 -0.37
C ILE A 214 -3.81 -1.13 0.15
N GLY A 215 -3.70 -2.06 1.11
CA GLY A 215 -4.86 -2.76 1.66
C GLY A 215 -5.91 -1.82 2.26
N LEU A 216 -5.50 -0.86 3.11
CA LEU A 216 -6.42 0.09 3.72
C LEU A 216 -7.00 1.07 2.68
N ALA A 217 -6.17 1.60 1.78
CA ALA A 217 -6.64 2.54 0.76
C ALA A 217 -7.65 1.90 -0.19
N SER A 218 -7.38 0.66 -0.64
CA SER A 218 -8.33 -0.09 -1.44
C SER A 218 -9.62 -0.37 -0.67
N LEU A 219 -9.54 -0.72 0.62
CA LEU A 219 -10.74 -0.96 1.42
C LEU A 219 -11.62 0.29 1.54
N ILE A 220 -11.04 1.46 1.82
CA ILE A 220 -11.75 2.75 1.89
C ILE A 220 -12.49 3.06 0.58
N VAL A 221 -11.86 2.79 -0.57
CA VAL A 221 -12.49 2.98 -1.88
C VAL A 221 -13.65 2.00 -2.06
N ARG A 222 -13.43 0.71 -1.77
CA ARG A 222 -14.43 -0.35 -1.92
C ARG A 222 -15.66 -0.12 -1.04
N THR A 223 -15.48 0.31 0.21
CA THR A 223 -16.59 0.51 1.16
C THR A 223 -17.25 1.88 1.05
N GLY A 224 -16.69 2.79 0.25
CA GLY A 224 -17.18 4.17 0.17
C GLY A 224 -16.90 5.02 1.42
N CYS A 225 -16.17 4.50 2.40
CA CYS A 225 -15.85 5.20 3.65
C CYS A 225 -15.04 6.49 3.43
N PRO A 226 -15.07 7.46 4.37
CA PRO A 226 -14.29 8.69 4.27
C PRO A 226 -12.79 8.42 4.11
N ILE A 227 -12.13 9.18 3.23
CA ILE A 227 -10.69 9.03 2.99
C ILE A 227 -9.86 9.40 4.24
N ASP A 228 -10.43 10.21 5.14
CA ASP A 228 -9.81 10.62 6.41
C ASP A 228 -9.52 9.46 7.36
N LYS A 229 -10.10 8.28 7.14
CA LYS A 229 -9.71 7.04 7.81
C LYS A 229 -8.21 6.73 7.67
N ILE A 230 -7.54 7.22 6.63
CA ILE A 230 -6.07 7.17 6.55
C ILE A 230 -5.42 7.95 7.69
N ARG A 231 -5.86 9.19 7.96
CA ARG A 231 -5.30 10.03 9.04
C ARG A 231 -5.61 9.45 10.41
N GLU A 232 -6.81 8.94 10.60
CA GLU A 232 -7.20 8.25 11.84
C GLU A 232 -6.32 7.02 12.11
N SER A 233 -5.92 6.29 11.05
CA SER A 233 -5.09 5.09 11.19
C SER A 233 -3.67 5.34 11.72
N PHE A 234 -3.23 6.60 11.74
CA PHE A 234 -1.95 7.02 12.35
C PHE A 234 -2.06 7.35 13.84
N ARG A 235 -3.28 7.39 14.40
CA ARG A 235 -3.54 7.69 15.81
C ARG A 235 -3.32 6.44 16.68
N MET A 236 -3.37 6.63 17.99
CA MET A 236 -3.07 5.60 18.98
C MET A 236 -3.86 4.28 18.83
N PRO A 237 -5.16 4.25 18.49
CA PRO A 237 -5.92 3.01 18.40
C PRO A 237 -5.27 2.02 17.43
N LYS A 238 -5.20 0.76 17.88
CA LYS A 238 -4.70 -0.32 17.06
C LYS A 238 -5.73 -0.74 16.03
N VAL A 239 -5.30 -0.93 14.79
CA VAL A 239 -6.16 -1.33 13.67
C VAL A 239 -5.54 -2.51 12.93
N ASN A 240 -6.33 -3.56 12.73
CA ASN A 240 -5.90 -4.78 12.04
C ASN A 240 -5.98 -4.65 10.51
N ILE A 241 -5.09 -3.84 9.93
CA ILE A 241 -5.09 -3.57 8.48
C ILE A 241 -4.76 -4.83 7.66
N PRO A 242 -5.60 -5.22 6.67
CA PRO A 242 -5.32 -6.36 5.80
C PRO A 242 -4.11 -6.08 4.92
N LYS A 243 -3.33 -7.14 4.68
CA LYS A 243 -2.09 -7.05 3.90
C LYS A 243 -2.39 -7.43 2.45
N ALA A 244 -2.42 -6.45 1.55
CA ALA A 244 -2.62 -6.68 0.12
C ALA A 244 -1.62 -7.72 -0.44
N PRO A 245 -1.91 -8.39 -1.57
CA PRO A 245 -1.01 -9.39 -2.15
C PRO A 245 0.42 -8.90 -2.36
N ALA A 246 1.39 -9.82 -2.26
CA ALA A 246 2.79 -9.50 -2.58
C ALA A 246 3.02 -9.37 -4.09
N LEU A 247 2.17 -10.02 -4.89
CA LEU A 247 2.28 -10.15 -6.34
C LEU A 247 2.57 -8.81 -7.03
N GLY A 248 1.82 -7.76 -6.70
CA GLY A 248 1.97 -6.46 -7.33
C GLY A 248 3.23 -5.68 -6.93
N LEU A 249 3.95 -6.07 -5.87
CA LEU A 249 4.99 -5.24 -5.26
C LEU A 249 6.37 -5.43 -5.91
N LEU A 250 6.93 -4.35 -6.43
CA LEU A 250 8.25 -4.27 -7.05
C LEU A 250 9.09 -3.17 -6.38
N LEU A 251 10.35 -3.48 -6.04
CA LEU A 251 11.35 -2.43 -5.77
C LEU A 251 11.88 -1.91 -7.09
N GLU A 252 11.60 -0.64 -7.41
CA GLU A 252 12.07 -0.02 -8.66
C GLU A 252 13.54 0.38 -8.55
N ARG A 253 13.91 1.15 -7.52
CA ARG A 253 15.32 1.51 -7.26
C ARG A 253 15.58 2.04 -5.84
N PRO A 254 16.79 1.82 -5.29
CA PRO A 254 17.32 2.65 -4.21
C PRO A 254 17.74 4.02 -4.74
N VAL A 255 17.75 5.02 -3.85
CA VAL A 255 18.14 6.39 -4.14
C VAL A 255 19.25 6.82 -3.19
N TYR A 256 20.33 7.40 -3.73
CA TYR A 256 21.55 7.73 -3.01
C TYR A 256 21.84 9.24 -2.96
N ASP A 257 20.82 10.10 -3.10
CA ASP A 257 20.98 11.56 -3.21
C ASP A 257 21.94 12.16 -2.17
N GLY A 258 21.76 11.83 -0.88
CA GLY A 258 22.63 12.36 0.18
C GLY A 258 24.08 11.88 0.11
N PHE A 259 24.33 10.71 -0.50
CA PHE A 259 25.69 10.26 -0.81
C PHE A 259 26.21 10.87 -2.10
N ASN A 260 25.35 11.06 -3.10
CA ASN A 260 25.69 11.68 -4.38
C ASN A 260 26.15 13.13 -4.21
N GLU A 261 25.56 13.89 -3.27
CA GLU A 261 26.05 15.21 -2.90
C GLU A 261 27.50 15.17 -2.38
N LYS A 262 27.82 14.20 -1.52
CA LYS A 262 29.19 13.99 -1.02
C LYS A 262 30.14 13.58 -2.15
N LEU A 263 29.75 12.65 -3.02
CA LEU A 263 30.56 12.22 -4.16
C LEU A 263 30.91 13.40 -5.08
N LYS A 264 29.91 14.24 -5.41
CA LYS A 264 30.12 15.45 -6.21
C LYS A 264 31.14 16.40 -5.58
N SER A 265 31.11 16.57 -4.25
CA SER A 265 32.08 17.42 -3.54
C SER A 265 33.54 16.94 -3.65
N TYR A 266 33.75 15.64 -3.92
CA TYR A 266 35.07 15.04 -4.13
C TYR A 266 35.42 14.86 -5.62
N GLY A 267 34.59 15.37 -6.54
CA GLY A 267 34.80 15.21 -7.98
C GLY A 267 34.54 13.78 -8.48
N HIS A 268 33.73 13.00 -7.77
CA HIS A 268 33.32 11.65 -8.19
C HIS A 268 31.93 11.65 -8.83
N ASP A 269 31.73 10.71 -9.77
CA ASP A 269 30.44 10.51 -10.42
C ASP A 269 29.36 10.06 -9.42
N PRO A 270 28.12 10.57 -9.51
CA PRO A 270 27.03 10.13 -8.66
C PRO A 270 26.64 8.68 -8.95
N ILE A 271 26.08 8.00 -7.94
CA ILE A 271 25.46 6.69 -8.11
C ILE A 271 24.05 6.89 -8.62
N THR A 272 23.87 6.69 -9.94
CA THR A 272 22.59 6.81 -10.63
C THR A 272 22.34 5.62 -11.54
N PHE A 273 21.06 5.26 -11.72
CA PHE A 273 20.65 4.15 -12.58
C PHE A 273 20.15 4.60 -13.95
N ASP A 274 20.12 5.92 -14.22
CA ASP A 274 19.42 6.50 -15.36
C ASP A 274 19.99 6.01 -16.71
N LYS A 275 21.31 5.73 -16.76
CA LYS A 275 22.00 5.13 -17.92
C LYS A 275 21.49 3.72 -18.31
N PHE A 276 20.74 3.07 -17.43
CA PHE A 276 20.18 1.74 -17.65
C PHE A 276 18.66 1.74 -17.76
N THR A 277 18.01 2.91 -17.74
CA THR A 277 16.54 3.05 -17.73
C THR A 277 15.87 2.18 -18.79
N ASP A 278 16.28 2.31 -20.05
CA ASP A 278 15.65 1.57 -21.16
C ASP A 278 15.81 0.04 -21.00
N LYS A 279 16.99 -0.41 -20.55
CA LYS A 279 17.26 -1.83 -20.28
C LYS A 279 16.43 -2.34 -19.12
N MET A 280 16.33 -1.57 -18.04
CA MET A 280 15.54 -1.88 -16.85
C MET A 280 14.05 -1.91 -17.18
N GLU A 281 13.53 -0.97 -17.96
CA GLU A 281 12.14 -0.94 -18.39
C GLU A 281 11.79 -2.11 -19.32
N ALA A 282 12.65 -2.43 -20.30
CA ALA A 282 12.49 -3.59 -21.16
C ALA A 282 12.48 -4.90 -20.34
N PHE A 283 13.41 -5.02 -19.37
CA PHE A 283 13.49 -6.16 -18.47
C PHE A 283 12.25 -6.28 -17.57
N LYS A 284 11.82 -5.17 -16.97
CA LYS A 284 10.64 -5.09 -16.11
C LYS A 284 9.39 -5.55 -16.86
N LYS A 285 9.19 -5.07 -18.09
CA LYS A 285 8.09 -5.49 -18.96
C LYS A 285 8.16 -6.99 -19.29
N LYS A 286 9.34 -7.48 -19.70
CA LYS A 286 9.52 -8.86 -20.17
C LYS A 286 9.43 -9.91 -19.05
N PHE A 287 9.97 -9.64 -17.86
CA PHE A 287 10.15 -10.67 -16.83
C PHE A 287 9.39 -10.43 -15.53
N ILE A 288 9.03 -9.19 -15.22
CA ILE A 288 8.37 -8.87 -13.95
C ILE A 288 6.88 -8.68 -14.19
N TYR A 289 6.52 -7.74 -15.04
CA TYR A 289 5.14 -7.40 -15.35
C TYR A 289 4.41 -8.59 -15.98
N SER A 290 5.00 -9.24 -16.98
CA SER A 290 4.47 -10.48 -17.58
C SER A 290 4.11 -11.51 -16.52
N LYS A 291 5.00 -11.78 -15.57
CA LYS A 291 4.76 -12.74 -14.49
C LYS A 291 3.66 -12.30 -13.53
N ILE A 292 3.58 -11.02 -13.20
CA ILE A 292 2.49 -10.46 -12.40
C ILE A 292 1.13 -10.73 -13.08
N TYR A 293 1.06 -10.50 -14.40
CA TYR A 293 -0.17 -10.65 -15.15
C TYR A 293 -0.54 -12.13 -15.36
N GLU A 294 0.42 -12.97 -15.76
CA GLU A 294 0.23 -14.42 -15.91
C GLU A 294 -0.23 -15.07 -14.60
N GLN A 295 0.33 -14.64 -13.46
CA GLN A 295 -0.06 -15.17 -12.16
C GLN A 295 -1.44 -14.68 -11.74
N GLU A 296 -1.82 -13.44 -12.04
CA GLU A 296 -3.18 -12.98 -11.78
C GLU A 296 -4.22 -13.67 -12.69
N GLU A 297 -3.87 -13.93 -13.94
CA GLU A 297 -4.72 -14.65 -14.89
C GLU A 297 -4.96 -16.10 -14.48
N SER A 298 -3.94 -16.78 -13.97
CA SER A 298 -4.00 -18.20 -13.59
C SER A 298 -4.44 -18.45 -12.14
N GLU A 299 -3.95 -17.68 -11.17
CA GLU A 299 -4.19 -17.90 -9.74
C GLU A 299 -5.25 -16.97 -9.15
N HIS A 300 -5.66 -15.92 -9.88
CA HIS A 300 -6.67 -14.95 -9.43
C HIS A 300 -6.34 -14.36 -8.04
N THR A 301 -5.06 -14.05 -7.79
CA THR A 301 -4.54 -13.65 -6.48
C THR A 301 -5.26 -12.43 -5.90
N PHE A 302 -5.44 -11.37 -6.68
CA PHE A 302 -6.14 -10.16 -6.24
C PHE A 302 -7.63 -10.42 -6.05
N HIS A 303 -8.25 -11.13 -7.00
CA HIS A 303 -9.66 -11.48 -6.91
C HIS A 303 -9.98 -12.35 -5.67
N GLY A 304 -9.13 -13.34 -5.38
CA GLY A 304 -9.22 -14.19 -4.20
C GLY A 304 -9.04 -13.39 -2.91
N PHE A 305 -8.05 -12.50 -2.85
CA PHE A 305 -7.81 -11.64 -1.69
C PHE A 305 -9.01 -10.75 -1.35
N PHE A 306 -9.58 -10.04 -2.33
CA PHE A 306 -10.74 -9.19 -2.09
C PHE A 306 -12.02 -9.99 -1.88
N GLY A 307 -12.16 -11.15 -2.51
CA GLY A 307 -13.25 -12.09 -2.21
C GLY A 307 -13.20 -12.57 -0.76
N PHE A 308 -12.01 -12.92 -0.26
CA PHE A 308 -11.81 -13.27 1.15
C PHE A 308 -12.21 -12.11 2.07
N ILE A 309 -11.78 -10.87 1.77
CA ILE A 309 -12.16 -9.69 2.55
C ILE A 309 -13.68 -9.54 2.63
N ASP A 310 -14.40 -9.68 1.51
CA ASP A 310 -15.84 -9.45 1.47
C ASP A 310 -16.62 -10.42 2.40
N TYR A 311 -16.12 -11.66 2.53
CA TYR A 311 -16.71 -12.71 3.36
C TYR A 311 -16.06 -12.89 4.73
N PHE A 312 -15.04 -12.10 5.05
CA PHE A 312 -14.37 -12.19 6.33
C PHE A 312 -15.33 -11.76 7.45
N THR A 313 -15.67 -12.68 8.34
CA THR A 313 -16.52 -12.42 9.52
C THR A 313 -15.73 -12.36 10.81
N GLY A 314 -14.39 -12.35 10.75
CA GLY A 314 -13.50 -12.29 11.90
C GLY A 314 -13.57 -10.92 12.59
N ASN A 315 -14.70 -10.66 13.24
CA ASN A 315 -14.95 -9.56 14.16
C ASN A 315 -14.61 -9.96 15.61
N GLU A 316 -13.86 -11.04 15.81
CA GLU A 316 -13.29 -11.31 17.12
C GLU A 316 -12.33 -10.17 17.44
N ALA A 317 -12.71 -9.36 18.42
CA ALA A 317 -11.80 -8.57 19.19
C ALA A 317 -10.77 -9.52 19.80
N SER A 318 -9.74 -9.88 19.03
CA SER A 318 -8.48 -10.27 19.63
C SER A 318 -8.09 -9.14 20.58
N ASN A 319 -7.42 -9.45 21.68
CA ASN A 319 -6.91 -8.49 22.67
C ASN A 319 -5.87 -7.47 22.08
N GLN A 320 -5.92 -7.14 20.78
CA GLN A 320 -4.88 -6.49 19.98
C GLN A 320 -5.34 -5.30 19.13
N GLY A 321 -6.63 -4.90 19.10
CA GLY A 321 -7.07 -3.68 18.43
C GLY A 321 -8.51 -3.72 17.88
N LEU A 322 -8.94 -2.63 17.25
CA LEU A 322 -10.21 -2.53 16.53
C LEU A 322 -10.20 -3.48 15.32
N ALA A 323 -11.30 -4.20 15.13
CA ALA A 323 -11.53 -4.93 13.90
C ALA A 323 -11.52 -3.96 12.73
N ILE A 324 -10.97 -4.37 11.58
CA ILE A 324 -10.76 -3.46 10.45
C ILE A 324 -12.07 -2.87 9.93
N PHE A 325 -13.12 -3.68 9.87
CA PHE A 325 -14.41 -3.23 9.38
C PHE A 325 -15.03 -2.24 10.34
N ASP A 326 -15.02 -2.52 11.64
CA ASP A 326 -15.44 -1.57 12.66
C ASP A 326 -14.64 -0.26 12.56
N PHE A 327 -13.32 -0.31 12.35
CA PHE A 327 -12.51 0.91 12.22
C PHE A 327 -12.91 1.78 11.02
N VAL A 328 -13.05 1.17 9.83
CA VAL A 328 -13.40 1.95 8.63
C VAL A 328 -14.86 2.41 8.65
N THR A 329 -15.73 1.74 9.41
CA THR A 329 -17.16 2.09 9.52
C THR A 329 -17.53 2.87 10.78
N GLN A 330 -16.70 2.97 11.82
CA GLN A 330 -17.05 3.74 13.02
C GLN A 330 -17.13 5.24 12.73
N GLY A 331 -18.28 5.84 13.05
CA GLY A 331 -18.55 7.27 12.91
C GLY A 331 -18.16 8.05 14.17
N GLU A 332 -16.91 8.49 14.25
CA GLU A 332 -16.58 9.74 14.95
C GLU A 332 -15.82 10.64 13.97
N ILE A 333 -16.57 11.33 13.11
CA ILE A 333 -16.06 12.51 12.40
C ILE A 333 -17.02 13.65 12.73
N ASN A 334 -16.96 14.09 13.99
CA ASN A 334 -17.25 15.44 14.49
C ASN A 334 -17.31 15.41 16.02
N GLY A 335 -16.18 15.70 16.66
CA GLY A 335 -16.08 15.85 18.11
C GLY A 335 -14.70 16.38 18.49
N GLU A 336 -14.59 17.70 18.60
CA GLU A 336 -13.48 18.47 19.21
C GLU A 336 -12.05 18.03 18.87
N ILE A 337 -11.38 18.82 18.03
CA ILE A 337 -9.92 18.94 18.07
C ILE A 337 -9.54 19.49 19.46
N LYS A 338 -9.39 18.61 20.45
CA LYS A 338 -8.58 18.91 21.62
C LYS A 338 -7.15 18.59 21.24
N ASN A 339 -6.39 19.66 21.05
CA ASN A 339 -4.94 19.62 21.01
C ASN A 339 -4.45 19.02 22.35
N ASP A 340 -4.17 17.72 22.38
CA ASP A 340 -3.25 17.15 23.37
C ASP A 340 -1.81 17.52 22.98
N ALA A 341 -1.57 18.82 23.05
CA ALA A 341 -0.26 19.45 23.07
C ALA A 341 -0.26 20.44 24.23
N LYS A 342 -0.38 19.91 25.46
CA LYS A 342 -0.02 20.63 26.70
C LYS A 342 0.12 19.64 27.84
N GLU A 343 1.36 19.19 28.04
CA GLU A 343 2.01 18.81 29.31
C GLU A 343 3.36 18.22 28.91
N THR A 344 4.37 19.03 28.64
CA THR A 344 5.25 19.53 29.69
C THR A 344 6.14 20.63 29.10
N GLY A 345 6.07 21.83 29.68
CA GLY A 345 6.94 22.94 29.29
C GLY A 345 6.31 24.26 29.66
N GLU A 346 6.43 24.66 30.93
CA GLU A 346 6.76 26.04 31.33
C GLU A 346 6.88 26.12 32.85
N LYS A 347 8.13 26.21 33.32
CA LYS A 347 8.55 27.15 34.36
C LYS A 347 10.05 27.42 34.17
N ALA A 348 10.38 28.44 33.39
CA ALA A 348 11.53 29.31 33.57
C ALA A 348 11.38 30.49 32.61
N ASP A 349 11.86 31.65 33.06
CA ASP A 349 11.78 33.01 32.48
C ASP A 349 10.68 33.83 33.18
N GLU A 350 10.93 34.96 33.85
CA GLU A 350 12.04 35.90 33.84
C GLU A 350 12.21 36.53 35.24
N LYS A 351 13.46 36.83 35.64
CA LYS A 351 13.81 38.04 36.37
C LYS A 351 15.23 38.46 35.99
N ILE A 352 15.33 39.37 35.04
CA ILE A 352 16.48 40.25 34.86
C ILE A 352 15.93 41.67 34.98
N GLU A 353 16.14 42.29 36.13
CA GLU A 353 16.02 43.74 36.30
C GLU A 353 17.42 44.32 36.45
N ASN A 354 17.68 45.34 35.63
CA ASN A 354 18.88 46.15 35.61
C ASN A 354 19.12 46.85 36.96
N THR A 355 20.38 46.90 37.37
CA THR A 355 20.93 48.05 38.10
C THR A 355 22.37 48.27 37.66
N GLU A 356 22.59 49.39 36.96
CA GLU A 356 23.91 50.02 36.84
C GLU A 356 24.27 50.67 38.18
N ASN A 357 25.49 50.47 38.66
CA ASN A 357 26.43 51.54 39.01
C ASN A 357 27.76 51.02 39.59
N VAL A 358 28.83 51.31 38.85
CA VAL A 358 30.07 52.02 39.27
C VAL A 358 30.95 51.47 40.43
N GLU A 359 32.24 51.30 40.06
CA GLU A 359 33.48 51.51 40.83
C GLU A 359 34.33 50.35 41.42
N ASN A 360 35.57 50.34 40.93
CA ASN A 360 36.87 50.05 41.58
C ASN A 360 37.42 48.61 41.78
N LYS A 361 38.55 48.38 41.09
CA LYS A 361 39.72 47.51 41.41
C LYS A 361 40.23 47.70 42.88
N PRO A 362 41.25 46.96 43.39
CA PRO A 362 41.94 45.74 42.91
C PRO A 362 42.21 44.65 44.00
N GLY A 363 42.66 43.46 43.60
CA GLY A 363 43.85 42.83 44.18
C GLY A 363 43.69 41.58 45.06
N ASP A 364 44.83 40.88 45.17
CA ASP A 364 45.19 39.70 45.98
C ASP A 364 44.53 38.35 45.65
N LYS A 365 45.26 37.34 45.13
CA LYS A 365 46.38 36.51 45.65
C LYS A 365 45.88 35.26 46.39
N THR A 366 46.61 34.17 46.15
CA THR A 366 46.70 32.90 46.93
C THR A 366 45.43 32.05 46.96
N GLU A 367 45.44 30.74 46.70
CA GLU A 367 46.46 29.68 46.66
C GLU A 367 46.04 28.60 45.65
#